data_AF-A0A9D4PU32-F1
#
_entry.id   AF-A0A9D4PU32-F1
#
_cell.length_a   1.000
_cell.length_b   1.000
_cell.length_c   1.000
_cell.angle_alpha   90.00
_cell.angle_beta   90.00
_cell.angle_gamma   90.00
#
_symmetry.space_group_name_H-M   'P 1'
#
loop_
_entity.id
_entity.type
_entity.pdbx_description
1 polymer ?
#
loop_
_entity_poly.entity_id
_entity_poly.type
_entity_poly.pdbx_seq_one_letter_code
_entity_poly.pdbx_strand_id
1 'polypeptide(L)'
;MEACAPTPGTVDENALQEFEDYDAVMETIRKVAKGGLTEREIERLLEAFKKTFDKYLEQPYLLDGHLAEIVQALVKPVKSADCTDDVLHTCMVFLVVVTQVRGYKVVVNHLPHELSDIEPVLALLERVAPDSVKLRPTTYMLLLWLGVLSMVPFQLSRLDSGDSGTKPVAQRIYEVMKANLTAVGKANDASSFLSAHFITRPDIKDLYFDDFMLWLQSQISLEKEVTTTNVLSTLAMTFKLAKRDVVMKHAHSVMSLLAEKKLFQGNNFIIERLALKLCQRIGLCFLPVNLASWRHLRCIKQLSQNVQENGPLSEAAFPTAQENGEVDVPEIVEEVVDKLLEGLENGCLNVRL
;
A
#
# COMPACT_ATOMS: atom_id res chain seq x y z
N MET A 1 10.16 3.43 67.41
CA MET A 1 11.00 3.12 66.23
C MET A 1 10.06 2.63 65.14
N GLU A 2 9.48 3.57 64.39
CA GLU A 2 8.75 3.25 63.15
C GLU A 2 9.49 3.96 62.04
N ALA A 3 10.12 3.18 61.18
CA ALA A 3 10.85 3.64 60.02
C ALA A 3 9.83 4.07 58.96
N CYS A 4 9.85 5.36 58.62
CA CYS A 4 9.10 5.90 57.49
C CYS A 4 9.80 5.46 56.20
N ALA A 5 9.13 4.66 55.37
CA ALA A 5 9.60 4.32 54.03
C ALA A 5 9.52 5.57 53.12
N PRO A 6 10.48 5.80 52.21
CA PRO A 6 10.42 6.89 51.26
C PRO A 6 9.36 6.59 50.20
N THR A 7 8.51 7.57 49.91
CA THR A 7 7.59 7.58 48.76
C THR A 7 8.36 7.35 47.46
N PRO A 8 7.89 6.47 46.56
CA PRO A 8 8.51 6.33 45.26
C PRO A 8 8.31 7.65 44.49
N GLY A 9 9.42 8.23 44.07
CA GLY A 9 9.43 9.39 43.20
C GLY A 9 8.61 9.10 41.95
N THR A 10 7.85 10.10 41.54
CA THR A 10 7.30 10.24 40.19
C THR A 10 8.46 10.13 39.20
N VAL A 11 8.68 8.92 38.70
CA VAL A 11 9.46 8.71 37.47
C VAL A 11 8.59 9.30 36.37
N ASP A 12 9.11 10.31 35.67
CA ASP A 12 8.50 10.87 34.47
C ASP A 12 8.23 9.74 33.46
N GLU A 13 7.01 9.21 33.44
CA GLU A 13 6.53 8.30 32.39
C GLU A 13 6.52 9.00 31.01
N ASN A 14 6.59 10.34 30.99
CA ASN A 14 6.67 11.13 29.76
C ASN A 14 8.07 11.17 29.14
N ALA A 15 9.15 10.94 29.90
CA ALA A 15 10.51 11.00 29.36
C ALA A 15 10.83 9.83 28.41
N LEU A 16 10.04 8.76 28.42
CA LEU A 16 10.21 7.58 27.57
C LEU A 16 9.34 7.62 26.29
N GLN A 17 8.65 8.74 26.01
CA GLN A 17 7.65 8.84 24.94
C GLN A 17 7.94 9.90 23.86
N GLU A 18 9.10 10.55 23.89
CA GLU A 18 9.42 11.63 22.94
C GLU A 18 10.50 11.23 21.93
N PHE A 19 10.37 11.76 20.71
CA PHE A 19 11.36 11.59 19.65
C PHE A 19 12.54 12.53 19.88
N GLU A 20 13.43 12.15 20.81
CA GLU A 20 14.56 12.99 21.27
C GLU A 20 15.52 13.42 20.13
N ASP A 21 15.68 12.59 19.10
CA ASP A 21 16.60 12.85 17.98
C ASP A 21 15.99 13.77 16.88
N TYR A 22 14.81 14.36 17.08
CA TYR A 22 14.09 15.16 16.09
C TYR A 22 14.95 16.27 15.46
N ASP A 23 15.58 17.10 16.29
CA ASP A 23 16.35 18.25 15.82
C ASP A 23 17.55 17.84 14.96
N ALA A 24 18.23 16.76 15.34
CA ALA A 24 19.36 16.20 14.60
C ALA A 24 18.92 15.60 13.26
N VAL A 25 17.78 14.92 13.23
CA VAL A 25 17.15 14.39 12.02
C VAL A 25 16.78 15.51 11.06
N MET A 26 16.10 16.55 11.56
CA MET A 26 15.69 17.68 10.74
C MET A 26 16.89 18.48 10.22
N GLU A 27 17.95 18.63 11.00
CA GLU A 27 19.18 19.28 10.54
C GLU A 27 19.87 18.47 9.43
N THR A 28 19.87 17.15 9.54
CA THR A 28 20.37 16.27 8.48
C THR A 28 19.55 16.41 7.20
N ILE A 29 18.22 16.44 7.31
CA ILE A 29 17.31 16.63 6.17
C ILE A 29 17.54 18.00 5.52
N ARG A 30 17.72 19.08 6.29
CA ARG A 30 18.03 20.41 5.76
C ARG A 30 19.34 20.43 4.97
N LYS A 31 20.36 19.72 5.42
CA LYS A 31 21.64 19.59 4.69
C LYS A 31 21.45 18.85 3.36
N VAL A 32 20.71 17.75 3.38
CA VAL A 32 20.36 16.98 2.18
C VAL A 32 19.55 17.83 1.19
N ALA A 33 18.56 18.56 1.69
CA ALA A 33 17.68 19.41 0.90
C ALA A 33 18.41 20.58 0.21
N LYS A 34 19.51 21.08 0.78
CA LYS A 34 20.33 22.15 0.18
C LYS A 34 21.17 21.65 -1.00
N GLY A 35 21.46 20.36 -1.08
CA GLY A 35 22.33 19.79 -2.11
C GLY A 35 23.81 20.20 -1.96
N GLY A 36 24.61 19.95 -3.01
CA GLY A 36 26.05 20.26 -3.04
C GLY A 36 26.93 19.34 -2.20
N LEU A 37 26.41 18.17 -1.83
CA LEU A 37 27.12 17.16 -1.04
C LEU A 37 27.88 16.19 -1.93
N THR A 38 29.06 15.77 -1.51
CA THR A 38 29.80 14.69 -2.17
C THR A 38 29.17 13.33 -1.85
N GLU A 39 29.37 12.33 -2.72
CA GLU A 39 28.83 10.97 -2.53
C GLU A 39 29.24 10.36 -1.17
N ARG A 40 30.45 10.65 -0.69
CA ARG A 40 30.95 10.22 0.63
C ARG A 40 30.23 10.89 1.80
N GLU A 41 29.86 12.16 1.66
CA GLU A 41 29.09 12.87 2.68
C GLU A 41 27.66 12.37 2.74
N ILE A 42 27.04 12.13 1.57
CA ILE A 42 25.71 11.54 1.47
C ILE A 42 25.67 10.18 2.17
N GLU A 43 26.65 9.31 1.90
CA GLU A 43 26.74 7.99 2.52
C GLU A 43 26.87 8.07 4.05
N ARG A 44 27.73 8.96 4.56
CA ARG A 44 27.89 9.19 6.01
C ARG A 44 26.61 9.71 6.66
N LEU A 45 25.95 10.68 6.05
CA LEU A 45 24.69 11.23 6.54
C LEU A 45 23.59 10.16 6.51
N LEU A 46 23.54 9.34 5.46
CA LEU A 46 22.57 8.27 5.35
C LEU A 46 22.80 7.17 6.41
N GLU A 47 24.05 6.80 6.68
CA GLU A 47 24.37 5.81 7.71
C GLU A 47 24.02 6.34 9.11
N ALA A 48 24.34 7.60 9.39
CA ALA A 48 23.94 8.26 10.64
C ALA A 48 22.41 8.34 10.77
N PHE A 49 21.71 8.71 9.69
CA PHE A 49 20.25 8.78 9.64
C PHE A 49 19.62 7.41 9.91
N LYS A 50 20.11 6.35 9.26
CA LYS A 50 19.67 4.97 9.53
C LYS A 50 19.89 4.58 10.99
N LYS A 51 21.09 4.81 11.53
CA LYS A 51 21.41 4.51 12.94
C LYS A 51 20.49 5.22 13.92
N THR A 52 20.08 6.46 13.62
CA THR A 52 19.10 7.19 14.43
C THR A 52 17.73 6.55 14.36
N PHE A 53 17.22 6.26 13.16
CA PHE A 53 15.91 5.64 12.97
C PHE A 53 15.84 4.19 13.51
N ASP A 54 16.95 3.45 13.46
CA ASP A 54 17.03 2.07 13.96
C ASP A 54 16.75 1.98 15.47
N LYS A 55 17.05 3.04 16.25
CA LYS A 55 16.71 3.11 17.69
C LYS A 55 15.21 3.01 17.95
N TYR A 56 14.39 3.42 16.99
CA TYR A 56 12.93 3.50 17.10
C TYR A 56 12.23 2.29 16.46
N LEU A 57 12.96 1.25 16.01
CA LEU A 57 12.37 0.05 15.41
C LEU A 57 11.43 -0.70 16.35
N GLU A 58 11.75 -0.73 17.65
CA GLU A 58 10.92 -1.38 18.67
C GLU A 58 9.66 -0.55 19.02
N GLN A 59 9.73 0.78 18.84
CA GLN A 59 8.65 1.71 19.17
C GLN A 59 8.44 2.75 18.06
N PRO A 60 8.01 2.32 16.85
CA PRO A 60 7.95 3.19 15.69
C PRO A 60 6.85 4.26 15.80
N TYR A 61 5.87 4.06 16.70
CA TYR A 61 4.78 5.01 16.94
C TYR A 61 5.27 6.37 17.50
N LEU A 62 6.46 6.41 18.11
CA LEU A 62 7.07 7.65 18.59
C LEU A 62 7.37 8.64 17.45
N LEU A 63 7.49 8.15 16.22
CA LEU A 63 7.72 8.99 15.04
C LEU A 63 6.45 9.68 14.53
N ASP A 64 5.26 9.22 14.93
CA ASP A 64 3.99 9.63 14.30
C ASP A 64 3.70 11.12 14.46
N GLY A 65 4.09 11.73 15.58
CA GLY A 65 3.93 13.16 15.83
C GLY A 65 4.74 14.05 14.87
N HIS A 66 5.88 13.56 14.38
CA HIS A 66 6.83 14.33 13.57
C HIS A 66 6.89 13.87 12.10
N LEU A 67 6.22 12.76 11.77
CA LEU A 67 6.30 12.11 10.48
C LEU A 67 5.87 13.03 9.33
N ALA A 68 4.81 13.82 9.56
CA ALA A 68 4.32 14.77 8.57
C ALA A 68 5.39 15.80 8.18
N GLU A 69 6.10 16.36 9.17
CA GLU A 69 7.12 17.38 8.96
C GLU A 69 8.37 16.81 8.28
N ILE A 70 8.81 15.61 8.70
CA ILE A 70 9.92 14.89 8.10
C ILE A 70 9.65 14.61 6.61
N VAL A 71 8.47 14.09 6.30
CA VAL A 71 8.08 13.78 4.91
C VAL A 71 7.99 15.05 4.09
N GLN A 72 7.36 16.11 4.60
CA GLN A 72 7.27 17.39 3.89
C GLN A 72 8.65 18.01 3.63
N ALA A 73 9.57 17.95 4.60
CA ALA A 73 10.92 18.48 4.46
C ALA A 73 11.75 17.75 3.38
N LEU A 74 11.52 16.44 3.20
CA LEU A 74 12.17 15.64 2.16
C LEU A 74 11.51 15.78 0.77
N VAL A 75 10.20 16.02 0.72
CA VAL A 75 9.46 16.14 -0.55
C VAL A 75 9.53 17.56 -1.13
N LYS A 76 9.59 18.59 -0.30
CA LYS A 76 9.61 19.99 -0.75
C LYS A 76 10.72 20.31 -1.77
N PRO A 77 11.99 19.86 -1.60
CA PRO A 77 13.04 20.08 -2.59
C PRO A 77 12.74 19.40 -3.93
N VAL A 78 12.11 18.23 -3.89
CA VAL A 78 11.77 17.43 -5.07
C VAL A 78 10.73 18.12 -5.95
N LYS A 79 9.81 18.87 -5.36
CA LYS A 79 8.80 19.66 -6.07
C LYS A 79 9.34 20.95 -6.69
N SER A 80 10.57 21.35 -6.34
CA SER A 80 11.15 22.60 -6.85
C SER A 80 11.61 22.45 -8.31
N ALA A 81 11.44 23.50 -9.12
CA ALA A 81 11.88 23.50 -10.52
C ALA A 81 13.41 23.41 -10.66
N ASP A 82 14.14 23.84 -9.63
CA ASP A 82 15.61 23.82 -9.57
C ASP A 82 16.16 22.49 -9.00
N CYS A 83 15.31 21.46 -8.85
CA CYS A 83 15.72 20.17 -8.30
C CYS A 83 16.71 19.46 -9.22
N THR A 84 17.90 19.18 -8.69
CA THR A 84 18.90 18.36 -9.38
C THR A 84 18.62 16.87 -9.15
N ASP A 85 19.06 16.02 -10.08
CA ASP A 85 18.91 14.57 -9.96
C ASP A 85 19.58 14.04 -8.68
N ASP A 86 20.70 14.62 -8.27
CA ASP A 86 21.38 14.26 -7.02
C ASP A 86 20.52 14.53 -5.78
N VAL A 87 19.84 15.68 -5.72
CA VAL A 87 18.94 16.03 -4.61
C VAL A 87 17.71 15.13 -4.63
N LEU A 88 17.12 14.89 -5.81
CA LEU A 88 16.01 13.96 -5.97
C LEU A 88 16.36 12.57 -5.41
N HIS A 89 17.46 11.99 -5.89
CA HIS A 89 17.87 10.64 -5.50
C HIS A 89 18.19 10.57 -4.01
N THR A 90 18.87 11.58 -3.48
CA THR A 90 19.22 11.63 -2.05
C THR A 90 17.97 11.74 -1.18
N CYS A 91 17.06 12.67 -1.46
CA CYS A 91 15.80 12.82 -0.72
C CYS A 91 14.96 11.54 -0.74
N MET A 92 14.87 10.87 -1.89
CA MET A 92 14.12 9.61 -1.99
C MET A 92 14.75 8.47 -1.19
N VAL A 93 16.08 8.36 -1.19
CA VAL A 93 16.78 7.35 -0.37
C VAL A 93 16.52 7.57 1.13
N PHE A 94 16.51 8.82 1.59
CA PHE A 94 16.19 9.15 2.97
C PHE A 94 14.72 8.84 3.31
N LEU A 95 13.78 9.14 2.40
CA LEU A 95 12.38 8.74 2.57
C LEU A 95 12.21 7.22 2.67
N VAL A 96 12.99 6.43 1.91
CA VAL A 96 12.94 4.96 2.03
C VAL A 96 13.29 4.51 3.45
N VAL A 97 14.28 5.12 4.11
CA VAL A 97 14.62 4.77 5.50
C VAL A 97 13.42 4.99 6.42
N VAL A 98 12.71 6.12 6.27
CA VAL A 98 11.49 6.41 7.03
C VAL A 98 10.41 5.34 6.79
N THR A 99 10.22 4.91 5.53
CA THR A 99 9.26 3.83 5.21
C THR A 99 9.66 2.48 5.75
N GLN A 100 10.96 2.21 5.94
CA GLN A 100 11.46 0.94 6.48
C GLN A 100 11.21 0.82 7.98
N VAL A 101 11.37 1.92 8.73
CA VAL A 101 11.15 1.92 10.18
C VAL A 101 9.67 1.98 10.55
N ARG A 102 8.93 2.94 9.98
CA ARG A 102 7.51 3.12 10.34
C ARG A 102 6.54 2.23 9.56
N GLY A 103 6.93 1.85 8.35
CA GLY A 103 6.10 1.17 7.36
C GLY A 103 5.49 2.14 6.35
N TYR A 104 5.59 1.79 5.06
CA TYR A 104 5.14 2.64 3.96
C TYR A 104 3.68 3.09 4.08
N LYS A 105 2.79 2.24 4.63
CA LYS A 105 1.34 2.52 4.74
C LYS A 105 0.99 3.72 5.61
N VAL A 106 1.86 4.08 6.55
CA VAL A 106 1.67 5.27 7.38
C VAL A 106 2.30 6.48 6.70
N VAL A 107 3.51 6.31 6.14
CA VAL A 107 4.22 7.37 5.41
C VAL A 107 3.41 7.90 4.21
N VAL A 108 2.74 7.02 3.46
CA VAL A 108 1.93 7.44 2.30
C VAL A 108 0.79 8.41 2.65
N ASN A 109 0.31 8.41 3.89
CA ASN A 109 -0.73 9.35 4.35
C ASN A 109 -0.20 10.78 4.55
N HIS A 110 1.12 10.95 4.55
CA HIS A 110 1.79 12.24 4.70
C HIS A 110 2.41 12.75 3.39
N LEU A 111 2.33 11.97 2.30
CA LEU A 111 2.78 12.41 0.99
C LEU A 111 1.82 13.46 0.40
N PRO A 112 2.29 14.41 -0.42
CA PRO A 112 1.41 15.36 -1.06
C PRO A 112 0.37 14.69 -1.97
N HIS A 113 -0.87 15.16 -1.90
CA HIS A 113 -2.02 14.64 -2.64
C HIS A 113 -2.53 15.61 -3.72
N GLU A 114 -1.68 16.56 -4.16
CA GLU A 114 -2.08 17.60 -5.09
C GLU A 114 -2.12 17.09 -6.54
N LEU A 115 -3.12 17.50 -7.31
CA LEU A 115 -3.27 17.07 -8.72
C LEU A 115 -2.15 17.59 -9.61
N SER A 116 -1.59 18.76 -9.27
CA SER A 116 -0.45 19.34 -9.94
C SER A 116 0.81 18.47 -9.86
N ASP A 117 0.87 17.53 -8.90
CA ASP A 117 2.06 16.71 -8.68
C ASP A 117 2.08 15.45 -9.56
N ILE A 118 0.97 15.10 -10.22
CA ILE A 118 0.88 13.87 -11.05
C ILE A 118 1.82 13.93 -12.23
N GLU A 119 1.75 15.00 -13.02
CA GLU A 119 2.57 15.14 -14.22
C GLU A 119 4.07 15.23 -13.89
N PRO A 120 4.52 16.06 -12.91
CA PRO A 120 5.92 16.07 -12.49
C PRO A 120 6.42 14.72 -11.98
N VAL A 121 5.65 14.04 -11.10
CA VAL A 121 6.07 12.73 -10.53
C VAL A 121 6.13 11.66 -11.61
N LEU A 122 5.19 11.67 -12.56
CA LEU A 122 5.19 10.76 -13.70
C LEU A 122 6.39 11.01 -14.62
N ALA A 123 6.68 12.27 -14.96
CA ALA A 123 7.84 12.64 -15.76
C ALA A 123 9.17 12.21 -15.09
N LEU A 124 9.28 12.33 -13.76
CA LEU A 124 10.43 11.82 -13.02
C LEU A 124 10.54 10.29 -13.10
N LEU A 125 9.44 9.55 -13.01
CA LEU A 125 9.43 8.09 -13.15
C LEU A 125 9.84 7.64 -14.55
N GLU A 126 9.38 8.31 -15.59
CA GLU A 126 9.71 7.98 -16.99
C GLU A 126 11.20 8.19 -17.30
N ARG A 127 11.87 9.11 -16.59
CA ARG A 127 13.32 9.34 -16.70
C ARG A 127 14.14 8.24 -16.03
N VAL A 128 13.58 7.53 -15.05
CA VAL A 128 14.30 6.51 -14.27
C VAL A 128 14.09 5.13 -14.88
N ALA A 129 15.17 4.50 -15.34
CA ALA A 129 15.11 3.14 -15.87
C ALA A 129 14.62 2.15 -14.78
N PRO A 130 13.58 1.33 -15.05
CA PRO A 130 13.01 0.39 -14.08
C PRO A 130 14.00 -0.62 -13.50
N ASP A 131 15.00 -1.03 -14.28
CA ASP A 131 16.00 -2.04 -13.89
C ASP A 131 17.25 -1.45 -13.20
N SER A 132 17.31 -0.13 -13.02
CA SER A 132 18.46 0.52 -12.38
C SER A 132 18.54 0.18 -10.89
N VAL A 133 19.51 -0.66 -10.51
CA VAL A 133 19.75 -1.04 -9.11
C VAL A 133 20.09 0.19 -8.25
N LYS A 134 20.87 1.14 -8.78
CA LYS A 134 21.27 2.38 -8.07
C LYS A 134 20.07 3.27 -7.77
N LEU A 135 19.12 3.37 -8.71
CA LEU A 135 17.97 4.27 -8.61
C LEU A 135 16.74 3.60 -8.00
N ARG A 136 16.82 2.32 -7.64
CA ARG A 136 15.71 1.56 -7.04
C ARG A 136 15.02 2.26 -5.86
N PRO A 137 15.72 2.90 -4.90
CA PRO A 137 15.06 3.64 -3.83
C PRO A 137 14.23 4.82 -4.36
N THR A 138 14.73 5.50 -5.40
CA THR A 138 14.01 6.58 -6.08
C THR A 138 12.76 6.05 -6.76
N THR A 139 12.89 4.99 -7.58
CA THR A 139 11.76 4.36 -8.25
C THR A 139 10.71 3.89 -7.26
N TYR A 140 11.11 3.25 -6.17
CA TYR A 140 10.20 2.78 -5.12
C TYR A 140 9.37 3.92 -4.52
N MET A 141 10.02 5.01 -4.09
CA MET A 141 9.30 6.13 -3.48
C MET A 141 8.41 6.88 -4.47
N LEU A 142 8.87 7.08 -5.70
CA LEU A 142 8.06 7.72 -6.74
C LEU A 142 6.85 6.87 -7.12
N LEU A 143 6.98 5.53 -7.18
CA LEU A 143 5.85 4.62 -7.41
C LEU A 143 4.82 4.68 -6.28
N LEU A 144 5.28 4.73 -5.01
CA LEU A 144 4.38 4.93 -3.88
C LEU A 144 3.63 6.27 -3.97
N TRP A 145 4.37 7.34 -4.29
CA TRP A 145 3.78 8.67 -4.41
C TRP A 145 2.77 8.73 -5.57
N LEU A 146 3.12 8.19 -6.74
CA LEU A 146 2.17 8.09 -7.86
C LEU A 146 0.96 7.22 -7.50
N GLY A 147 1.14 6.17 -6.71
CA GLY A 147 0.03 5.33 -6.21
C GLY A 147 -0.92 6.11 -5.29
N VAL A 148 -0.37 6.98 -4.44
CA VAL A 148 -1.14 7.91 -3.60
C VAL A 148 -1.93 8.90 -4.45
N LEU A 149 -1.27 9.53 -5.43
CA LEU A 149 -1.92 10.45 -6.36
C LEU A 149 -2.99 9.75 -7.21
N SER A 150 -2.79 8.46 -7.49
CA SER A 150 -3.77 7.62 -8.19
C SER A 150 -5.03 7.34 -7.37
N MET A 151 -5.03 7.54 -6.04
CA MET A 151 -6.23 7.39 -5.22
C MET A 151 -7.19 8.59 -5.29
N VAL A 152 -6.69 9.77 -5.66
CA VAL A 152 -7.51 10.98 -5.59
C VAL A 152 -8.62 10.87 -6.65
N PRO A 153 -9.91 11.12 -6.31
CA PRO A 153 -11.05 10.82 -7.17
C PRO A 153 -11.36 11.97 -8.15
N PHE A 154 -10.48 12.17 -9.13
CA PHE A 154 -10.63 13.16 -10.21
C PHE A 154 -10.43 12.46 -11.56
N GLN A 155 -10.92 13.03 -12.66
CA GLN A 155 -10.73 12.41 -13.98
C GLN A 155 -9.33 12.74 -14.51
N LEU A 156 -8.53 11.71 -14.83
CA LEU A 156 -7.18 11.92 -15.37
C LEU A 156 -7.17 12.65 -16.71
N SER A 157 -8.23 12.52 -17.50
CA SER A 157 -8.38 13.20 -18.78
C SER A 157 -8.32 14.72 -18.71
N ARG A 158 -8.52 15.32 -17.52
CA ARG A 158 -8.41 16.77 -17.32
C ARG A 158 -6.97 17.27 -17.32
N LEU A 159 -6.00 16.38 -17.13
CA LEU A 159 -4.58 16.71 -17.16
C LEU A 159 -4.00 16.62 -18.57
N ASP A 160 -4.74 16.03 -19.51
CA ASP A 160 -4.30 15.90 -20.89
C ASP A 160 -4.43 17.26 -21.58
N SER A 161 -3.29 17.88 -21.93
CA SER A 161 -3.23 19.20 -22.60
C SER A 161 -3.82 19.22 -24.01
N GLY A 162 -4.28 18.09 -24.54
CA GLY A 162 -4.84 17.98 -25.90
C GLY A 162 -3.80 18.05 -27.03
N ASP A 163 -2.51 18.10 -26.69
CA ASP A 163 -1.44 18.13 -27.67
C ASP A 163 -1.30 16.76 -28.36
N SER A 164 -1.46 16.74 -29.70
CA SER A 164 -1.48 15.53 -30.53
C SER A 164 -0.20 14.68 -30.50
N GLY A 165 0.84 15.11 -29.78
CA GLY A 165 2.12 14.41 -29.66
C GLY A 165 2.34 13.69 -28.32
N THR A 166 1.59 14.03 -27.27
CA THR A 166 1.76 13.45 -25.92
C THR A 166 0.70 12.39 -25.65
N LYS A 167 1.13 11.20 -25.24
CA LYS A 167 0.21 10.15 -24.81
C LYS A 167 -0.61 10.63 -23.60
N PRO A 168 -1.89 10.23 -23.48
CA PRO A 168 -2.68 10.53 -22.30
C PRO A 168 -1.99 10.10 -21.00
N VAL A 169 -2.16 10.87 -19.93
CA VAL A 169 -1.58 10.61 -18.61
C VAL A 169 -1.93 9.19 -18.14
N ALA A 170 -3.17 8.76 -18.35
CA ALA A 170 -3.61 7.41 -17.99
C ALA A 170 -2.82 6.30 -18.73
N GLN A 171 -2.54 6.49 -20.02
CA GLN A 171 -1.77 5.53 -20.80
C GLN A 171 -0.30 5.49 -20.34
N ARG A 172 0.29 6.65 -20.03
CA ARG A 172 1.66 6.73 -19.52
C ARG A 172 1.81 6.02 -18.17
N ILE A 173 0.88 6.26 -17.24
CA ILE A 173 0.85 5.53 -15.95
C ILE A 173 0.71 4.01 -16.18
N TYR A 174 -0.12 3.61 -17.14
CA TYR A 174 -0.31 2.21 -17.49
C TYR A 174 0.97 1.54 -18.01
N GLU A 175 1.74 2.23 -18.85
CA GLU A 175 3.04 1.75 -19.37
C GLU A 175 4.09 1.66 -18.25
N VAL A 176 4.19 2.70 -17.39
CA VAL A 176 5.10 2.73 -16.24
C VAL A 176 4.81 1.58 -15.27
N MET A 177 3.53 1.33 -14.97
CA MET A 177 3.09 0.22 -14.14
C MET A 177 3.59 -1.13 -14.70
N LYS A 178 3.34 -1.40 -15.98
CA LYS A 178 3.72 -2.68 -16.59
C LYS A 178 5.23 -2.88 -16.57
N ALA A 179 6.00 -1.85 -16.95
CA ALA A 179 7.45 -1.91 -16.96
C ALA A 179 8.03 -2.21 -15.57
N ASN A 180 7.50 -1.57 -14.52
CA ASN A 180 7.97 -1.76 -13.15
C ASN A 180 7.50 -3.07 -12.50
N LEU A 181 6.44 -3.70 -12.99
CA LEU A 181 6.04 -5.04 -12.54
C LEU A 181 6.94 -6.14 -13.13
N THR A 182 7.42 -5.94 -14.36
CA THR A 182 8.32 -6.87 -15.07
C THR A 182 9.80 -6.71 -14.73
N ALA A 183 10.18 -5.60 -14.09
CA ALA A 183 11.57 -5.29 -13.75
C ALA A 183 12.24 -6.37 -12.88
N VAL A 184 13.51 -6.68 -13.19
CA VAL A 184 14.26 -7.78 -12.56
C VAL A 184 15.03 -7.23 -11.36
N GLY A 185 14.64 -7.59 -10.13
CA GLY A 185 15.44 -7.17 -8.98
C GLY A 185 14.91 -7.54 -7.59
N LYS A 186 13.65 -7.22 -7.28
CA LYS A 186 12.99 -7.59 -6.01
C LYS A 186 11.47 -7.43 -6.15
N ALA A 187 10.73 -8.12 -5.28
CA ALA A 187 9.31 -7.87 -5.06
C ALA A 187 9.07 -6.36 -4.81
N ASN A 188 8.36 -5.71 -5.73
CA ASN A 188 8.09 -4.28 -5.72
C ASN A 188 6.67 -4.03 -5.24
N ASP A 189 6.50 -4.00 -3.91
CA ASP A 189 5.22 -3.69 -3.28
C ASP A 189 4.68 -2.32 -3.69
N ALA A 190 5.56 -1.36 -4.05
CA ALA A 190 5.15 -0.05 -4.54
C ALA A 190 4.51 -0.12 -5.93
N SER A 191 5.04 -0.95 -6.84
CA SER A 191 4.39 -1.23 -8.12
C SER A 191 3.01 -1.85 -7.92
N SER A 192 2.89 -2.84 -7.03
CA SER A 192 1.60 -3.47 -6.73
C SER A 192 0.61 -2.48 -6.13
N PHE A 193 1.07 -1.58 -5.27
CA PHE A 193 0.28 -0.51 -4.68
C PHE A 193 -0.24 0.46 -5.76
N LEU A 194 0.64 1.02 -6.58
CA LEU A 194 0.26 1.88 -7.71
C LEU A 194 -0.76 1.18 -8.61
N SER A 195 -0.46 -0.05 -9.01
CA SER A 195 -1.29 -0.81 -9.95
C SER A 195 -2.70 -1.02 -9.44
N ALA A 196 -2.83 -1.48 -8.19
CA ALA A 196 -4.13 -1.78 -7.61
C ALA A 196 -4.96 -0.50 -7.41
N HIS A 197 -4.33 0.61 -7.00
CA HIS A 197 -5.04 1.87 -6.84
C HIS A 197 -5.45 2.49 -8.17
N PHE A 198 -4.58 2.47 -9.18
CA PHE A 198 -4.86 3.03 -10.50
C PHE A 198 -5.97 2.27 -11.25
N ILE A 199 -5.89 0.93 -11.29
CA ILE A 199 -6.84 0.11 -12.05
C ILE A 199 -8.22 0.02 -11.40
N THR A 200 -8.31 0.23 -10.08
CA THR A 200 -9.60 0.26 -9.38
C THR A 200 -10.30 1.61 -9.42
N ARG A 201 -9.69 2.65 -10.03
CA ARG A 201 -10.32 3.96 -10.14
C ARG A 201 -11.59 3.90 -11.00
N PRO A 202 -12.66 4.63 -10.62
CA PRO A 202 -13.90 4.66 -11.39
C PRO A 202 -13.78 5.11 -12.84
N ASP A 203 -12.84 6.02 -13.14
CA ASP A 203 -12.59 6.56 -14.49
C ASP A 203 -11.73 5.62 -15.36
N ILE A 204 -11.02 4.69 -14.75
CA ILE A 204 -10.05 3.80 -15.43
C ILE A 204 -10.53 2.35 -15.53
N LYS A 205 -11.34 1.89 -14.56
CA LYS A 205 -11.79 0.49 -14.48
C LYS A 205 -12.40 0.00 -15.79
N ASP A 206 -13.20 0.83 -16.48
CA ASP A 206 -13.93 0.41 -17.66
C ASP A 206 -13.04 0.42 -18.92
N LEU A 207 -11.85 1.03 -18.83
CA LEU A 207 -10.89 1.16 -19.93
C LEU A 207 -9.79 0.09 -19.91
N TYR A 208 -9.19 -0.16 -18.74
CA TYR A 208 -7.98 -0.97 -18.65
C TYR A 208 -8.09 -2.20 -17.74
N PHE A 209 -9.17 -2.37 -16.96
CA PHE A 209 -9.22 -3.43 -15.95
C PHE A 209 -9.12 -4.84 -16.55
N ASP A 210 -9.98 -5.17 -17.52
CA ASP A 210 -10.05 -6.51 -18.09
C ASP A 210 -8.73 -6.87 -18.82
N ASP A 211 -8.23 -5.95 -19.64
CA ASP A 211 -6.94 -6.11 -20.34
C ASP A 211 -5.77 -6.27 -19.37
N PHE A 212 -5.78 -5.52 -18.26
CA PHE A 212 -4.75 -5.63 -17.24
C PHE A 212 -4.81 -6.97 -16.49
N MET A 213 -6.01 -7.46 -16.17
CA MET A 213 -6.18 -8.75 -15.50
C MET A 213 -5.70 -9.92 -16.38
N LEU A 214 -5.99 -9.88 -17.69
CA LEU A 214 -5.46 -10.86 -18.64
C LEU A 214 -3.95 -10.74 -18.78
N TRP A 215 -3.42 -9.52 -18.83
CA TRP A 215 -1.98 -9.29 -18.87
C TRP A 215 -1.29 -9.84 -17.61
N LEU A 216 -1.81 -9.58 -16.41
CA LEU A 216 -1.26 -10.13 -15.16
C LEU A 216 -1.21 -11.66 -15.20
N GLN A 217 -2.30 -12.31 -15.62
CA GLN A 217 -2.34 -13.77 -15.77
C GLN A 217 -1.27 -14.29 -16.73
N SER A 218 -1.02 -13.58 -17.84
CA SER A 218 0.02 -13.96 -18.82
C SER A 218 1.45 -13.90 -18.27
N GLN A 219 1.70 -13.09 -17.23
CA GLN A 219 3.03 -12.90 -16.64
C GLN A 219 3.38 -13.93 -15.55
N ILE A 220 2.42 -14.77 -15.12
CA ILE A 220 2.65 -15.78 -14.09
C ILE A 220 3.46 -16.95 -14.69
N SER A 221 4.69 -17.11 -14.24
CA SER A 221 5.58 -18.22 -14.60
C SER A 221 6.45 -18.65 -13.42
N LEU A 222 6.63 -19.97 -13.24
CA LEU A 222 7.51 -20.52 -12.22
C LEU A 222 8.99 -20.14 -12.45
N GLU A 223 9.38 -19.90 -13.70
CA GLU A 223 10.77 -19.51 -14.04
C GLU A 223 11.07 -18.05 -13.64
N LYS A 224 10.05 -17.21 -13.52
CA LYS A 224 10.18 -15.77 -13.23
C LYS A 224 9.68 -15.45 -11.83
N GLU A 225 10.34 -15.99 -10.80
CA GLU A 225 9.89 -15.89 -9.41
C GLU A 225 9.60 -14.44 -8.95
N VAL A 226 10.46 -13.48 -9.30
CA VAL A 226 10.30 -12.07 -8.91
C VAL A 226 9.07 -11.44 -9.59
N THR A 227 8.92 -11.62 -10.89
CA THR A 227 7.76 -11.11 -11.64
C THR A 227 6.47 -11.75 -11.14
N THR A 228 6.47 -13.06 -10.92
CA THR A 228 5.33 -13.79 -10.36
C THR A 228 4.97 -13.27 -8.97
N THR A 229 5.96 -12.99 -8.12
CA THR A 229 5.73 -12.38 -6.80
C THR A 229 5.05 -11.00 -6.93
N ASN A 230 5.53 -10.14 -7.83
CA ASN A 230 4.93 -8.82 -8.10
C ASN A 230 3.48 -8.94 -8.60
N VAL A 231 3.26 -9.85 -9.54
CA VAL A 231 1.94 -10.08 -10.14
C VAL A 231 0.96 -10.61 -9.11
N LEU A 232 1.35 -11.61 -8.31
CA LEU A 232 0.50 -12.16 -7.25
C LEU A 232 0.20 -11.13 -6.15
N SER A 233 1.19 -10.31 -5.76
CA SER A 233 0.97 -9.21 -4.80
C SER A 233 -0.03 -8.18 -5.36
N THR A 234 0.10 -7.86 -6.66
CA THR A 234 -0.80 -6.95 -7.37
C THR A 234 -2.21 -7.52 -7.45
N LEU A 235 -2.38 -8.77 -7.89
CA LEU A 235 -3.66 -9.46 -7.94
C LEU A 235 -4.31 -9.48 -6.56
N ALA A 236 -3.57 -9.89 -5.52
CA ALA A 236 -4.10 -9.88 -4.17
C ALA A 236 -4.59 -8.48 -3.79
N MET A 237 -3.78 -7.43 -3.99
CA MET A 237 -4.14 -6.05 -3.67
C MET A 237 -5.37 -5.57 -4.46
N THR A 238 -5.45 -5.87 -5.76
CA THR A 238 -6.60 -5.54 -6.60
C THR A 238 -7.88 -6.21 -6.08
N PHE A 239 -7.84 -7.50 -5.73
CA PHE A 239 -8.99 -8.20 -5.14
C PHE A 239 -9.44 -7.63 -3.78
N LYS A 240 -8.55 -6.94 -3.05
CA LYS A 240 -8.91 -6.25 -1.81
C LYS A 240 -9.57 -4.89 -2.05
N LEU A 241 -9.16 -4.17 -3.09
CA LEU A 241 -9.59 -2.78 -3.33
C LEU A 241 -10.76 -2.67 -4.31
N ALA A 242 -10.83 -3.56 -5.29
CA ALA A 242 -11.83 -3.52 -6.34
C ALA A 242 -13.22 -3.89 -5.81
N LYS A 243 -14.26 -3.39 -6.48
CA LYS A 243 -15.64 -3.79 -6.20
C LYS A 243 -15.85 -5.26 -6.58
N ARG A 244 -16.62 -5.98 -5.76
CA ARG A 244 -16.95 -7.41 -5.91
C ARG A 244 -17.36 -7.77 -7.35
N ASP A 245 -18.26 -6.98 -7.94
CA ASP A 245 -18.84 -7.25 -9.27
C ASP A 245 -17.79 -7.26 -10.39
N VAL A 246 -16.72 -6.49 -10.23
CA VAL A 246 -15.66 -6.36 -11.25
C VAL A 246 -14.69 -7.53 -11.15
N VAL A 247 -14.25 -7.87 -9.93
CA VAL A 247 -13.28 -8.97 -9.72
C VAL A 247 -13.90 -10.35 -9.90
N MET A 248 -15.20 -10.50 -9.64
CA MET A 248 -15.89 -11.80 -9.76
C MET A 248 -15.80 -12.39 -11.16
N LYS A 249 -15.75 -11.55 -12.21
CA LYS A 249 -15.56 -11.98 -13.61
C LYS A 249 -14.24 -12.74 -13.84
N HIS A 250 -13.19 -12.36 -13.12
CA HIS A 250 -11.85 -12.92 -13.26
C HIS A 250 -11.51 -13.94 -12.16
N ALA A 251 -12.33 -14.03 -11.12
CA ALA A 251 -12.08 -14.84 -9.93
C ALA A 251 -11.84 -16.32 -10.27
N HIS A 252 -12.70 -16.94 -11.08
CA HIS A 252 -12.54 -18.33 -11.52
C HIS A 252 -11.27 -18.53 -12.35
N SER A 253 -11.04 -17.67 -13.34
CA SER A 253 -9.85 -17.74 -14.23
C SER A 253 -8.54 -17.67 -13.44
N VAL A 254 -8.47 -16.75 -12.48
CA VAL A 254 -7.31 -16.61 -11.61
C VAL A 254 -7.15 -17.83 -10.70
N MET A 255 -8.25 -18.37 -10.17
CA MET A 255 -8.21 -19.55 -9.29
C MET A 255 -7.70 -20.80 -10.04
N SER A 256 -8.23 -21.07 -11.24
CA SER A 256 -7.75 -22.14 -12.11
C SER A 256 -6.27 -21.97 -12.46
N LEU A 257 -5.82 -20.75 -12.75
CA LEU A 257 -4.42 -20.48 -13.05
C LEU A 257 -3.48 -20.79 -11.86
N LEU A 258 -3.90 -20.48 -10.62
CA LEU A 258 -3.11 -20.80 -9.42
C LEU A 258 -2.92 -22.32 -9.26
N ALA A 259 -3.97 -23.10 -9.53
CA ALA A 259 -3.96 -24.55 -9.48
C ALA A 259 -3.11 -25.15 -10.61
N GLU A 260 -3.31 -24.71 -11.86
CA GLU A 260 -2.57 -25.16 -13.05
C GLU A 260 -1.06 -24.95 -12.91
N LYS A 261 -0.66 -23.77 -12.41
CA LYS A 261 0.74 -23.40 -12.21
C LYS A 261 1.33 -23.98 -10.93
N LYS A 262 0.55 -24.74 -10.15
CA LYS A 262 0.96 -25.39 -8.89
C LYS A 262 1.64 -24.44 -7.90
N LEU A 263 1.15 -23.20 -7.81
CA LEU A 263 1.81 -22.16 -6.99
C LEU A 263 1.72 -22.42 -5.48
N PHE A 264 0.82 -23.31 -5.06
CA PHE A 264 0.66 -23.76 -3.67
C PHE A 264 1.75 -24.76 -3.22
N GLN A 265 2.44 -25.40 -4.16
CA GLN A 265 3.44 -26.45 -3.88
C GLN A 265 4.85 -26.02 -4.32
N GLY A 266 5.05 -24.72 -4.53
CA GLY A 266 6.31 -24.18 -5.02
C GLY A 266 7.39 -24.14 -3.94
N ASN A 267 8.66 -24.22 -4.36
CA ASN A 267 9.81 -24.10 -3.45
C ASN A 267 9.95 -22.71 -2.81
N ASN A 268 9.29 -21.68 -3.36
CA ASN A 268 9.37 -20.31 -2.86
C ASN A 268 8.19 -19.98 -1.94
N PHE A 269 8.47 -19.93 -0.64
CA PHE A 269 7.47 -19.66 0.41
C PHE A 269 6.73 -18.32 0.22
N ILE A 270 7.36 -17.31 -0.41
CA ILE A 270 6.73 -15.99 -0.63
C ILE A 270 5.62 -16.12 -1.66
N ILE A 271 5.87 -16.88 -2.73
CA ILE A 271 4.91 -17.14 -3.80
C ILE A 271 3.74 -17.95 -3.25
N GLU A 272 4.01 -19.02 -2.49
CA GLU A 272 2.99 -19.83 -1.84
C GLU A 272 2.11 -18.98 -0.91
N ARG A 273 2.73 -18.18 -0.03
CA ARG A 273 2.00 -17.28 0.88
C ARG A 273 1.15 -16.25 0.14
N LEU A 274 1.63 -15.71 -0.97
CA LEU A 274 0.87 -14.76 -1.79
C LEU A 274 -0.27 -15.44 -2.56
N ALA A 275 -0.04 -16.66 -3.08
CA ALA A 275 -1.07 -17.47 -3.72
C ALA A 275 -2.19 -17.80 -2.73
N LEU A 276 -1.87 -18.21 -1.51
CA LEU A 276 -2.84 -18.44 -0.44
C LEU A 276 -3.59 -17.16 -0.05
N LYS A 277 -2.88 -16.03 0.05
CA LYS A 277 -3.52 -14.73 0.32
C LYS A 277 -4.48 -14.31 -0.80
N LEU A 278 -4.16 -14.61 -2.05
CA LEU A 278 -5.04 -14.38 -3.19
C LEU A 278 -6.23 -15.32 -3.19
N CYS A 279 -6.00 -16.62 -2.95
CA CYS A 279 -7.03 -17.65 -2.78
C CYS A 279 -8.07 -17.24 -1.71
N GLN A 280 -7.60 -16.81 -0.54
CA GLN A 280 -8.46 -16.30 0.53
C GLN A 280 -9.32 -15.12 0.06
N ARG A 281 -8.73 -14.16 -0.67
CA ARG A 281 -9.46 -12.98 -1.17
C ARG A 281 -10.49 -13.36 -2.22
N ILE A 282 -10.19 -14.33 -3.08
CA ILE A 282 -11.12 -14.89 -4.06
C ILE A 282 -12.30 -15.53 -3.33
N GLY A 283 -12.07 -16.40 -2.34
CA GLY A 283 -13.13 -17.01 -1.55
C GLY A 283 -14.03 -15.98 -0.85
N LEU A 284 -13.44 -14.92 -0.28
CA LEU A 284 -14.20 -13.80 0.31
C LEU A 284 -15.07 -13.05 -0.71
N CYS A 285 -14.71 -13.05 -2.00
CA CYS A 285 -15.57 -12.47 -3.05
C CYS A 285 -16.78 -13.34 -3.38
N PHE A 286 -16.77 -14.64 -3.07
CA PHE A 286 -17.91 -15.53 -3.30
C PHE A 286 -18.85 -15.59 -2.09
N LEU A 287 -18.34 -15.37 -0.89
CA LEU A 287 -19.16 -15.34 0.31
C LEU A 287 -20.16 -14.16 0.30
N PRO A 288 -21.41 -14.37 0.75
CA PRO A 288 -22.35 -13.28 0.95
C PRO A 288 -21.80 -12.32 2.01
N VAL A 289 -22.07 -11.03 1.85
CA VAL A 289 -21.69 -10.03 2.86
C VAL A 289 -22.64 -10.20 4.05
N ASN A 290 -22.25 -11.02 5.02
CA ASN A 290 -22.98 -11.15 6.27
C ASN A 290 -22.74 -9.89 7.12
N LEU A 291 -23.48 -8.83 6.82
CA LEU A 291 -23.61 -7.71 7.73
C LEU A 291 -24.40 -8.21 8.94
N ALA A 292 -23.70 -8.48 10.03
CA ALA A 292 -24.35 -8.83 11.29
C ALA A 292 -25.42 -7.77 11.61
N SER A 293 -26.67 -8.22 11.73
CA SER A 293 -27.88 -7.38 11.84
C SER A 293 -27.76 -6.30 12.92
N TRP A 294 -27.03 -6.57 14.01
CA TRP A 294 -26.78 -5.62 15.10
C TRP A 294 -26.02 -4.34 14.69
N ARG A 295 -25.20 -4.37 13.63
CA ARG A 295 -24.51 -3.16 13.13
C ARG A 295 -25.47 -2.16 12.49
N HIS A 296 -26.46 -2.65 11.74
CA HIS A 296 -27.55 -1.81 11.24
C HIS A 296 -28.38 -1.24 12.38
N LEU A 297 -28.68 -2.07 13.39
CA LEU A 297 -29.42 -1.63 14.59
C LEU A 297 -28.68 -0.52 15.36
N ARG A 298 -27.36 -0.57 15.47
CA ARG A 298 -26.57 0.47 16.15
C ARG A 298 -26.55 1.79 15.38
N CYS A 299 -26.38 1.73 14.06
CA CYS A 299 -26.39 2.92 13.21
C CYS A 299 -27.77 3.58 13.19
N ILE A 300 -28.84 2.79 13.05
CA ILE A 300 -30.23 3.26 13.12
C ILE A 300 -30.52 3.88 14.49
N LYS A 301 -30.05 3.27 15.59
CA LYS A 301 -30.25 3.81 16.95
C LYS A 301 -29.50 5.13 17.20
N GLN A 302 -28.32 5.31 16.58
CA GLN A 302 -27.59 6.59 16.62
C GLN A 302 -28.25 7.65 15.72
N LEU A 303 -28.77 7.26 14.55
CA LEU A 303 -29.52 8.14 13.66
C LEU A 303 -30.86 8.57 14.27
N SER A 304 -31.59 7.66 14.91
CA SER A 304 -32.86 7.95 15.58
C SER A 304 -32.70 8.84 16.81
N GLN A 305 -31.53 8.83 17.46
CA GLN A 305 -31.21 9.76 18.55
C GLN A 305 -30.92 11.19 18.04
N ASN A 306 -30.53 11.34 16.77
CA ASN A 306 -30.20 12.63 16.16
C ASN A 306 -31.38 13.27 15.40
N VAL A 307 -32.47 12.53 15.17
CA VAL A 307 -33.70 13.04 14.54
C VAL A 307 -34.72 13.29 15.65
N GLN A 308 -35.10 14.56 15.86
CA GLN A 308 -36.15 14.90 16.82
C GLN A 308 -37.46 14.19 16.47
N GLU A 309 -38.02 13.49 17.48
CA GLU A 309 -39.22 12.66 17.38
C GLU A 309 -40.42 13.44 16.85
N ASN A 310 -40.75 13.27 15.58
CA ASN A 310 -42.05 13.64 15.02
C ASN A 310 -42.66 12.41 14.33
N GLY A 311 -43.15 11.47 15.15
CA GLY A 311 -44.01 10.37 14.70
C GLY A 311 -43.75 9.05 15.43
N PRO A 312 -44.77 8.20 15.62
CA PRO A 312 -44.60 6.89 16.24
C PRO A 312 -43.68 6.03 15.36
N LEU A 313 -42.53 5.63 15.91
CA LEU A 313 -41.58 4.73 15.29
C LEU A 313 -42.27 3.37 15.06
N SER A 314 -42.65 3.09 13.82
CA SER A 314 -43.21 1.80 13.43
C SER A 314 -42.18 0.69 13.66
N GLU A 315 -42.59 -0.43 14.26
CA GLU A 315 -41.81 -1.68 14.37
C GLU A 315 -41.22 -2.15 13.03
N ALA A 316 -41.73 -1.64 11.89
CA ALA A 316 -41.21 -1.88 10.55
C ALA A 316 -39.81 -1.28 10.28
N ALA A 317 -39.26 -0.43 11.16
CA ALA A 317 -37.92 0.15 11.00
C ALA A 317 -36.78 -0.77 11.47
N PHE A 318 -37.10 -1.89 12.11
CA PHE A 318 -36.14 -2.92 12.48
C PHE A 318 -36.22 -4.05 11.45
N PRO A 319 -35.23 -4.21 10.54
CA PRO A 319 -35.19 -5.40 9.72
C PRO A 319 -35.06 -6.59 10.67
N THR A 320 -36.09 -7.43 10.72
CA THR A 320 -36.06 -8.73 11.38
C THR A 320 -34.76 -9.40 10.94
N ALA A 321 -33.92 -9.81 11.89
CA ALA A 321 -32.72 -10.56 11.57
C ALA A 321 -33.17 -11.76 10.73
N GLN A 322 -32.91 -11.72 9.41
CA GLN A 322 -33.16 -12.88 8.58
C GLN A 322 -32.32 -14.00 9.20
N GLU A 323 -33.01 -15.00 9.76
CA GLU A 323 -32.40 -16.26 10.14
C GLU A 323 -31.59 -16.71 8.94
N ASN A 324 -30.32 -17.06 9.20
CA ASN A 324 -29.36 -17.50 8.19
C ASN A 324 -30.04 -18.53 7.28
N GLY A 325 -30.49 -18.08 6.10
CA GLY A 325 -30.92 -19.00 5.06
C GLY A 325 -29.75 -19.92 4.74
N GLU A 326 -30.04 -21.16 4.35
CA GLU A 326 -29.03 -22.08 3.82
C GLU A 326 -28.19 -21.32 2.78
N VAL A 327 -26.97 -20.97 3.15
CA VAL A 327 -26.04 -20.33 2.23
C VAL A 327 -25.59 -21.44 1.30
N ASP A 328 -26.10 -21.44 0.08
CA ASP A 328 -25.58 -22.28 -0.99
C ASP A 328 -24.12 -21.86 -1.21
N VAL A 329 -23.20 -22.68 -0.71
CA VAL A 329 -21.76 -22.39 -0.73
C VAL A 329 -21.24 -22.84 -2.10
N PRO A 330 -20.76 -21.91 -2.95
CA PRO A 330 -20.21 -22.30 -4.25
C PRO A 330 -18.99 -23.22 -4.09
N GLU A 331 -18.83 -24.21 -4.98
CA GLU A 331 -17.73 -25.20 -4.94
C GLU A 331 -16.33 -24.56 -4.83
N ILE A 332 -16.14 -23.38 -5.43
CA ILE A 332 -14.89 -22.62 -5.33
C ILE A 332 -14.54 -22.21 -3.89
N VAL A 333 -15.52 -22.06 -3.01
CA VAL A 333 -15.29 -21.75 -1.59
C VAL A 333 -14.80 -22.98 -0.85
N GLU A 334 -15.30 -24.17 -1.18
CA GLU A 334 -14.80 -25.44 -0.62
C GLU A 334 -13.34 -25.66 -1.05
N GLU A 335 -13.03 -25.47 -2.34
CA GLU A 335 -11.66 -25.54 -2.86
C GLU A 335 -10.72 -24.54 -2.15
N VAL A 336 -11.19 -23.31 -1.93
CA VAL A 336 -10.43 -22.30 -1.18
C VAL A 336 -10.17 -22.76 0.26
N VAL A 337 -11.17 -23.33 0.94
CA VAL A 337 -11.02 -23.81 2.32
C VAL A 337 -10.01 -24.94 2.39
N ASP A 338 -10.09 -25.92 1.49
CA ASP A 338 -9.13 -27.04 1.43
C ASP A 338 -7.70 -26.53 1.24
N LYS A 339 -7.49 -25.58 0.32
CA LYS A 339 -6.16 -24.97 0.11
C LYS A 339 -5.67 -24.15 1.31
N LEU A 340 -6.56 -23.50 2.04
CA LEU A 340 -6.18 -22.80 3.27
C LEU A 340 -5.82 -23.79 4.38
N LEU A 341 -6.52 -24.91 4.50
CA LEU A 341 -6.20 -25.97 5.46
C LEU A 341 -4.85 -26.62 5.15
N GLU A 342 -4.59 -26.99 3.88
CA GLU A 342 -3.29 -27.48 3.41
C GLU A 342 -2.16 -26.48 3.76
N GLY A 343 -2.40 -25.18 3.55
CA GLY A 343 -1.44 -24.12 3.88
C GLY A 343 -1.19 -23.93 5.38
N LEU A 344 -2.19 -24.18 6.24
CA LEU A 344 -2.03 -24.07 7.70
C LEU A 344 -1.19 -25.22 8.28
N GLU A 345 -1.22 -26.40 7.64
CA GLU A 345 -0.37 -27.54 8.00
C GLU A 345 1.10 -27.30 7.66
N ASN A 346 1.39 -26.38 6.72
CA ASN A 346 2.76 -26.08 6.31
C ASN A 346 3.48 -25.18 7.33
N GLY A 347 4.41 -25.77 8.09
CA GLY A 347 5.17 -25.10 9.15
C GLY A 347 5.94 -23.85 8.70
N CYS A 348 6.30 -23.75 7.42
CA CYS A 348 7.00 -22.59 6.85
C CYS A 348 6.12 -21.32 6.79
N LEU A 349 4.80 -21.47 6.77
CA LEU A 349 3.85 -20.35 6.72
C LEU A 349 3.49 -19.79 8.11
N ASN A 350 3.87 -20.49 9.18
CA ASN A 350 3.60 -20.08 10.57
C ASN A 350 4.59 -19.04 11.12
N VAL A 351 5.57 -18.60 10.33
CA VAL A 351 6.52 -17.56 10.77
C VAL A 351 5.85 -16.18 10.69
N ARG A 352 5.45 -15.65 11.84
CA ARG A 352 5.16 -14.21 12.02
C ARG A 352 6.52 -13.47 12.02
N LEU A 353 6.80 -12.75 10.94
CA LEU A 353 7.84 -11.71 10.89
C LEU A 353 7.21 -10.36 11.25
#